data_AF-A0A4E0RFG4-F1
#
_entry.id   AF-A0A4E0RFG4-F1
#
_cell.length_a   1.000
_cell.length_b   1.000
_cell.length_c   1.000
_cell.angle_alpha   90.00
_cell.angle_beta   90.00
_cell.angle_gamma   90.00
#
_symmetry.space_group_name_H-M   'P 1'
#
loop_
_entity.id
_entity.type
_entity.pdbx_description
1 polymer ?
#
loop_
_entity_poly.entity_id
_entity_poly.type
_entity_poly.pdbx_seq_one_letter_code
_entity_poly.pdbx_strand_id
1 'polypeptide(L)'
;MGNAESELSRSPVVHPHSHENAQIGGVINSMTKEVFLNKIDRSLADLAQSIWLKYTSGDILNPKEYDALLCDLTKRSDKLLYLVNLFDTNEFSHNDVRVLVSWLSFGHEFGENFRKAIFKPVLSLQTPVQKENVYSRLRTTFSDYAEDLARIVLVSLTTGEPVSTAFEAPSDFTDLLNLDVLRILGLFLSSPYKRPNPTRLGNIAPLEVEQLTHMHCLFNSKMHGFSITRIKELAFDYDGPIILLIKADNFLFCIASDQGLKDTFKPYGAENSCLLQILPETARLVSGSSSKKTDFGAQNGIIYSNFTLKTSRRGLLVGHQPLVSPAIEIDEGFTTLQFASGHPMKLTAAEIWAAGPTSQLDKLTAQKAWELEQVIKAKNRKIKPDEDWRESVDRQLLDMAGVRVRRSDMVEGFKPKEDI
;
A
#
# COMPACT_ATOMS: atom_id res chain seq x y z
N MET A 1 28.75 71.39 -4.02
CA MET A 1 28.18 71.59 -2.66
C MET A 1 27.41 70.32 -2.36
N GLY A 2 27.66 69.51 -1.34
CA GLY A 2 28.54 69.54 -0.17
C GLY A 2 28.23 68.24 0.60
N ASN A 3 29.23 67.73 1.32
CA ASN A 3 29.27 66.45 2.03
C ASN A 3 28.22 66.25 3.14
N ALA A 4 27.99 64.97 3.48
CA ALA A 4 28.07 64.33 4.82
C ALA A 4 27.10 63.12 4.84
N GLU A 5 27.54 61.86 5.01
CA GLU A 5 27.88 61.18 6.29
C GLU A 5 26.75 61.35 7.34
N SER A 6 26.22 60.38 8.07
CA SER A 6 26.49 58.98 8.45
C SER A 6 25.09 58.32 8.62
N GLU A 7 24.80 57.04 8.77
CA GLU A 7 25.19 56.08 9.80
C GLU A 7 24.23 54.89 9.57
N LEU A 8 24.71 53.69 9.28
CA LEU A 8 23.88 52.48 9.40
C LEU A 8 24.72 51.40 10.08
N SER A 9 24.37 51.23 11.35
CA SER A 9 24.95 50.32 12.29
C SER A 9 24.69 48.86 11.91
N ARG A 10 25.74 48.07 12.18
CA ARG A 10 25.85 46.64 11.96
C ARG A 10 24.92 45.83 12.86
N SER A 11 24.47 44.68 12.37
CA SER A 11 24.55 43.43 13.11
C SER A 11 24.70 42.25 12.14
N PRO A 12 25.44 41.18 12.50
CA PRO A 12 26.04 40.27 11.53
C PRO A 12 25.13 39.08 11.20
N VAL A 13 25.31 38.62 9.96
CA VAL A 13 24.81 37.35 9.41
C VAL A 13 25.24 36.19 10.31
N VAL A 14 24.27 35.53 10.93
CA VAL A 14 24.49 34.29 11.69
C VAL A 14 24.36 33.13 10.71
N HIS A 15 25.50 32.52 10.38
CA HIS A 15 25.58 31.18 9.78
C HIS A 15 25.11 30.13 10.80
N PRO A 16 24.21 29.21 10.47
CA PRO A 16 24.00 28.02 11.28
C PRO A 16 25.02 26.96 10.85
N HIS A 17 26.23 27.04 11.40
CA HIS A 17 27.05 25.86 11.63
C HIS A 17 27.03 25.56 13.14
N SER A 18 26.11 24.69 13.54
CA SER A 18 26.33 23.85 14.70
C SER A 18 25.92 22.43 14.32
N HIS A 19 26.95 21.64 13.99
CA HIS A 19 26.93 20.22 14.22
C HIS A 19 26.63 20.00 15.71
N GLU A 20 25.37 19.74 16.06
CA GLU A 20 25.07 19.00 17.27
C GLU A 20 25.37 17.54 16.98
N ASN A 21 26.65 17.21 17.11
CA ASN A 21 27.05 15.88 17.51
C ASN A 21 26.36 15.60 18.85
N ALA A 22 25.30 14.80 18.82
CA ALA A 22 24.80 14.17 20.02
C ALA A 22 25.99 13.45 20.68
N GLN A 23 26.39 13.93 21.85
CA GLN A 23 27.39 13.27 22.68
C GLN A 23 26.85 11.89 23.05
N ILE A 24 27.29 10.87 22.30
CA ILE A 24 27.21 9.47 22.71
C ILE A 24 28.27 9.31 23.80
N GLY A 25 27.87 9.44 25.07
CA GLY A 25 28.86 9.53 26.15
C GLY A 25 28.31 9.48 27.56
N GLY A 26 27.30 8.63 27.82
CA GLY A 26 27.08 8.13 29.17
C GLY A 26 27.94 6.89 29.38
N VAL A 27 28.95 6.94 30.25
CA VAL A 27 29.66 5.73 30.69
C VAL A 27 28.65 4.88 31.45
N ILE A 28 28.06 3.89 30.77
CA ILE A 28 27.14 2.96 31.40
C ILE A 28 27.99 2.08 32.31
N ASN A 29 27.87 2.31 33.62
CA ASN A 29 28.30 1.34 34.63
C ASN A 29 27.57 0.02 34.37
N SER A 30 28.24 -1.10 34.64
CA SER A 30 27.78 -2.45 34.35
C SER A 30 26.27 -2.66 34.55
N MET A 31 25.59 -3.21 33.53
CA MET A 31 24.12 -3.30 33.48
C MET A 31 23.64 -4.66 33.98
N THR A 32 22.62 -4.70 34.84
CA THR A 32 22.00 -5.95 35.27
C THR A 32 21.00 -6.46 34.24
N LYS A 33 20.74 -7.77 34.26
CA LYS A 33 19.77 -8.42 33.37
C LYS A 33 18.38 -7.78 33.41
N GLU A 34 17.87 -7.49 34.61
CA GLU A 34 16.55 -6.89 34.78
C GLU A 34 16.46 -5.50 34.15
N VAL A 35 17.49 -4.67 34.33
CA VAL A 35 17.56 -3.34 33.71
C VAL A 35 17.62 -3.44 32.19
N PHE A 36 18.40 -4.39 31.66
CA PHE A 36 18.47 -4.62 30.22
C PHE A 36 17.12 -5.05 29.62
N LEU A 37 16.44 -6.01 30.25
CA LEU A 37 15.14 -6.50 29.77
C LEU A 37 14.06 -5.41 29.84
N ASN A 38 14.09 -4.55 30.88
CA ASN A 38 13.14 -3.45 31.01
C ASN A 38 13.35 -2.32 29.99
N LYS A 39 14.52 -2.24 29.37
CA LYS A 39 14.77 -1.28 28.27
C LYS A 39 14.13 -1.72 26.96
N ILE A 40 13.74 -2.97 26.80
CA ILE A 40 13.16 -3.48 25.55
C ILE A 40 11.67 -3.70 25.77
N ASP A 41 10.87 -3.43 24.73
CA ASP A 41 9.42 -3.64 24.79
C ASP A 41 9.07 -5.08 25.18
N ARG A 42 8.01 -5.23 25.99
CA ARG A 42 7.59 -6.54 26.53
C ARG A 42 7.24 -7.56 25.45
N SER A 43 6.75 -7.10 24.29
CA SER A 43 6.45 -7.96 23.15
C SER A 43 7.70 -8.60 22.52
N LEU A 44 8.88 -8.06 22.82
CA LEU A 44 10.19 -8.51 22.36
C LEU A 44 11.05 -9.08 23.51
N ALA A 45 10.44 -9.48 24.63
CA ALA A 45 11.16 -10.02 25.78
C ALA A 45 12.01 -11.25 25.44
N ASP A 46 11.50 -12.15 24.59
CA ASP A 46 12.24 -13.33 24.13
C ASP A 46 13.49 -12.94 23.32
N LEU A 47 13.37 -11.92 22.46
CA LEU A 47 14.51 -11.39 21.70
C LEU A 47 15.54 -10.77 22.64
N ALA A 48 15.10 -9.97 23.60
CA ALA A 48 15.96 -9.37 24.60
C ALA A 48 16.74 -10.45 25.38
N GLN A 49 16.07 -11.54 25.75
CA GLN A 49 16.71 -12.67 26.42
C GLN A 49 17.75 -13.37 25.52
N SER A 50 17.44 -13.61 24.26
CA SER A 50 18.40 -14.21 23.31
C SER A 50 19.61 -13.31 23.04
N ILE A 51 19.39 -11.99 22.96
CA ILE A 51 20.49 -11.02 22.84
C ILE A 51 21.36 -11.07 24.11
N TRP A 52 20.76 -11.05 25.29
CA TRP A 52 21.50 -11.13 26.56
C TRP A 52 22.42 -12.35 26.61
N LEU A 53 21.86 -13.53 26.34
CA LEU A 53 22.59 -14.81 26.40
C LEU A 53 23.78 -14.87 25.43
N LYS A 54 23.73 -14.15 24.31
CA LYS A 54 24.82 -14.10 23.34
C LYS A 54 26.04 -13.33 23.83
N TYR A 55 25.86 -12.26 24.61
CA TYR A 55 26.97 -11.40 25.04
C TYR A 55 27.44 -11.69 26.47
N THR A 56 26.56 -12.22 27.33
CA THR A 56 26.94 -12.58 28.70
C THR A 56 26.20 -13.81 29.19
N SER A 57 26.93 -14.71 29.84
CA SER A 57 26.37 -15.85 30.59
C SER A 57 26.12 -15.51 32.06
N GLY A 58 26.52 -14.30 32.50
CA GLY A 58 26.34 -13.82 33.87
C GLY A 58 25.12 -12.92 34.04
N ASP A 59 24.96 -12.39 35.26
CA ASP A 59 23.89 -11.46 35.62
C ASP A 59 24.21 -9.99 35.29
N ILE A 60 25.43 -9.74 34.82
CA ILE A 60 25.98 -8.42 34.56
C ILE A 60 26.55 -8.37 33.14
N LEU A 61 26.18 -7.31 32.42
CA LEU A 61 26.72 -6.95 31.11
C LEU A 61 27.76 -5.85 31.28
N ASN A 62 29.00 -6.17 30.92
CA ASN A 62 30.13 -5.25 31.04
C ASN A 62 30.08 -4.16 29.95
N PRO A 63 30.71 -2.99 30.17
CA PRO A 63 30.73 -1.91 29.17
C PRO A 63 31.28 -2.36 27.80
N LYS A 64 32.31 -3.22 27.79
CA LYS A 64 32.89 -3.77 26.56
C LYS A 64 31.92 -4.68 25.78
N GLU A 65 31.13 -5.48 26.49
CA GLU A 65 30.13 -6.37 25.91
C GLU A 65 28.95 -5.56 25.37
N TYR A 66 28.56 -4.51 26.11
CA TYR A 66 27.54 -3.56 25.67
C TYR A 66 27.97 -2.79 24.41
N ASP A 67 29.21 -2.31 24.35
CA ASP A 67 29.76 -1.66 23.15
C ASP A 67 29.82 -2.62 21.96
N ALA A 68 30.16 -3.89 22.19
CA ALA A 68 30.14 -4.92 21.15
C ALA A 68 28.72 -5.17 20.61
N LEU A 69 27.71 -5.21 21.50
CA LEU A 69 26.30 -5.30 21.11
C LEU A 69 25.87 -4.11 20.24
N LEU A 70 26.14 -2.88 20.69
CA LEU A 70 25.81 -1.68 19.91
C LEU A 70 26.53 -1.66 18.55
N CYS A 71 27.79 -2.10 18.53
CA CYS A 71 28.57 -2.22 17.30
C CYS A 71 27.96 -3.23 16.33
N ASP A 72 27.52 -4.39 16.81
CA ASP A 72 26.86 -5.41 15.99
C ASP A 72 25.52 -4.92 15.44
N LEU A 73 24.69 -4.28 16.29
CA LEU A 73 23.41 -3.70 15.88
C LEU A 73 23.57 -2.55 14.89
N THR A 74 24.68 -1.82 14.92
CA THR A 74 24.93 -0.70 14.00
C THR A 74 25.61 -1.15 12.71
N LYS A 75 26.74 -1.87 12.80
CA LYS A 75 27.67 -2.08 11.69
C LYS A 75 27.44 -3.35 10.86
N ARG A 76 26.72 -4.35 11.39
CA ARG A 76 26.46 -5.57 10.59
C ARG A 76 25.57 -5.23 9.40
N SER A 77 25.97 -5.63 8.20
CA SER A 77 25.22 -5.39 6.97
C SER A 77 23.95 -6.24 6.86
N ASP A 78 23.93 -7.42 7.49
CA ASP A 78 22.78 -8.33 7.45
C ASP A 78 22.23 -8.57 8.87
N LYS A 79 21.21 -7.79 9.23
CA LYS A 79 20.53 -7.90 10.53
C LYS A 79 19.73 -9.19 10.65
N LEU A 80 19.16 -9.68 9.55
CA LEU A 80 18.41 -10.92 9.56
C LEU A 80 19.33 -12.11 9.90
N LEU A 81 20.50 -12.18 9.28
CA LEU A 81 21.50 -13.20 9.60
C LEU A 81 21.99 -13.09 11.05
N TYR A 82 22.14 -11.86 11.56
CA TYR A 82 22.45 -11.64 12.97
C TYR A 82 21.39 -12.24 13.91
N LEU A 83 20.10 -12.00 13.63
CA LEU A 83 18.96 -12.50 14.41
C LEU A 83 18.84 -14.03 14.33
N VAL A 84 19.00 -14.62 13.14
CA VAL A 84 19.01 -16.08 12.96
C VAL A 84 20.15 -16.73 13.76
N ASN A 85 21.30 -16.06 13.84
CA ASN A 85 22.46 -16.51 14.60
C ASN A 85 22.38 -16.20 16.11
N LEU A 86 21.25 -15.70 16.63
CA LEU A 86 20.99 -15.65 18.08
C LEU A 86 20.59 -17.01 18.64
N PHE A 87 20.10 -17.91 17.79
CA PHE A 87 19.81 -19.29 18.18
C PHE A 87 21.12 -20.10 18.20
N ASP A 88 21.33 -20.94 19.20
CA ASP A 88 22.56 -21.73 19.32
C ASP A 88 22.58 -22.96 18.39
N THR A 89 21.41 -23.52 18.05
CA THR A 89 21.28 -24.77 17.29
C THR A 89 21.37 -24.55 15.78
N ASN A 90 22.03 -25.42 15.01
CA ASN A 90 22.04 -25.30 13.54
C ASN A 90 20.72 -25.73 12.88
N GLU A 91 19.89 -26.42 13.64
CA GLU A 91 18.59 -26.91 13.23
C GLU A 91 17.49 -26.18 14.01
N PHE A 92 16.48 -25.71 13.28
CA PHE A 92 15.31 -25.07 13.84
C PHE A 92 14.17 -26.07 14.00
N SER A 93 13.61 -26.10 15.21
CA SER A 93 12.32 -26.70 15.50
C SER A 93 11.19 -25.80 14.99
N HIS A 94 9.95 -26.31 14.98
CA HIS A 94 8.78 -25.48 14.71
C HIS A 94 8.63 -24.32 15.71
N ASN A 95 9.12 -24.48 16.94
CA ASN A 95 9.06 -23.42 17.94
C ASN A 95 10.05 -22.30 17.62
N ASP A 96 11.27 -22.62 17.22
CA ASP A 96 12.31 -21.62 16.89
C ASP A 96 11.88 -20.74 15.73
N VAL A 97 11.29 -21.35 14.69
CA VAL A 97 10.70 -20.59 13.56
C VAL A 97 9.59 -19.66 14.05
N ARG A 98 8.72 -20.10 14.98
CA ARG A 98 7.65 -19.27 15.52
C ARG A 98 8.19 -18.09 16.33
N VAL A 99 9.24 -18.30 17.13
CA VAL A 99 9.89 -17.26 17.93
C VAL A 99 10.54 -16.22 17.00
N LEU A 100 11.34 -16.66 16.02
CA LEU A 100 11.97 -15.76 15.05
C LEU A 100 10.94 -14.93 14.28
N VAL A 101 9.85 -15.57 13.86
CA VAL A 101 8.73 -14.90 13.19
C VAL A 101 8.06 -13.88 14.10
N SER A 102 7.85 -14.21 15.38
CA SER A 102 7.28 -13.28 16.35
C SER A 102 8.14 -12.02 16.46
N TRP A 103 9.47 -12.17 16.53
CA TRP A 103 10.39 -11.05 16.55
C TRP A 103 10.27 -10.18 15.30
N LEU A 104 10.28 -10.81 14.12
CA LEU A 104 10.15 -10.13 12.83
C LEU A 104 8.76 -9.51 12.61
N SER A 105 7.77 -9.89 13.42
CA SER A 105 6.43 -9.30 13.42
C SER A 105 6.26 -8.22 14.49
N PHE A 106 7.35 -7.87 15.19
CA PHE A 106 7.36 -6.97 16.34
C PHE A 106 6.41 -7.43 17.46
N GLY A 107 6.32 -8.74 17.67
CA GLY A 107 5.43 -9.38 18.65
C GLY A 107 3.95 -9.39 18.27
N HIS A 108 3.60 -8.96 17.05
CA HIS A 108 2.22 -8.98 16.55
C HIS A 108 1.73 -10.41 16.29
N GLU A 109 0.57 -10.75 16.86
CA GLU A 109 -0.09 -12.02 16.60
C GLU A 109 -1.04 -11.91 15.41
N PHE A 110 -0.61 -12.40 14.25
CA PHE A 110 -1.47 -12.54 13.08
C PHE A 110 -2.66 -13.47 13.37
N GLY A 111 -3.83 -13.13 12.82
CA GLY A 111 -4.97 -14.05 12.81
C GLY A 111 -4.62 -15.41 12.18
N GLU A 112 -5.29 -16.48 12.61
CA GLU A 112 -4.91 -17.87 12.26
C GLU A 112 -4.76 -18.09 10.74
N ASN A 113 -5.64 -17.48 9.94
CA ASN A 113 -5.60 -17.58 8.48
C ASN A 113 -4.36 -16.90 7.88
N PHE A 114 -4.01 -15.69 8.34
CA PHE A 114 -2.82 -14.98 7.89
C PHE A 114 -1.55 -15.67 8.37
N ARG A 115 -1.56 -16.17 9.61
CA ARG A 115 -0.48 -17.00 10.16
C ARG A 115 -0.23 -18.22 9.27
N LYS A 116 -1.28 -18.95 8.89
CA LYS A 116 -1.16 -20.06 7.94
C LYS A 116 -0.67 -19.58 6.57
N ALA A 117 -1.17 -18.47 6.05
CA ALA A 117 -0.82 -17.99 4.72
C ALA A 117 0.65 -17.53 4.59
N ILE A 118 1.15 -16.77 5.57
CA ILE A 118 2.52 -16.24 5.57
C ILE A 118 3.51 -17.36 5.91
N PHE A 119 3.18 -18.22 6.87
CA PHE A 119 4.14 -19.15 7.43
C PHE A 119 4.07 -20.55 6.86
N LYS A 120 3.02 -20.94 6.13
CA LYS A 120 2.99 -22.25 5.46
C LYS A 120 4.21 -22.48 4.57
N PRO A 121 4.72 -21.53 3.76
CA PRO A 121 5.96 -21.74 3.00
C PRO A 121 7.19 -22.03 3.87
N VAL A 122 7.27 -21.50 5.10
CA VAL A 122 8.40 -21.72 6.00
C VAL A 122 8.20 -22.98 6.86
N LEU A 123 6.96 -23.23 7.29
CA LEU A 123 6.55 -24.33 8.17
C LEU A 123 6.28 -25.64 7.43
N SER A 124 6.08 -25.61 6.10
CA SER A 124 5.91 -26.82 5.27
C SER A 124 7.22 -27.57 5.03
N LEU A 125 8.35 -27.03 5.50
CA LEU A 125 9.62 -27.74 5.50
C LEU A 125 9.57 -28.86 6.56
N GLN A 126 10.03 -30.06 6.18
CA GLN A 126 10.18 -31.16 7.14
C GLN A 126 11.11 -30.70 8.27
N THR A 127 10.64 -30.74 9.51
CA THR A 127 11.46 -30.45 10.67
C THR A 127 12.28 -31.69 11.05
N PRO A 128 13.55 -31.52 11.48
CA PRO A 128 14.28 -30.27 11.69
C PRO A 128 14.69 -29.54 10.39
N VAL A 129 14.63 -28.21 10.39
CA VAL A 129 14.99 -27.37 9.24
C VAL A 129 16.35 -26.72 9.46
N GLN A 130 17.25 -26.82 8.48
CA GLN A 130 18.55 -26.14 8.53
C GLN A 130 18.38 -24.61 8.57
N LYS A 131 19.14 -23.92 9.44
CA LYS A 131 19.15 -22.46 9.56
C LYS A 131 19.25 -21.72 8.22
N GLU A 132 20.14 -22.20 7.33
CA GLU A 132 20.38 -21.57 6.01
C GLU A 132 19.11 -21.58 5.14
N ASN A 133 18.29 -22.62 5.23
CA ASN A 133 17.03 -22.72 4.50
C ASN A 133 15.98 -21.74 5.05
N VAL A 134 15.97 -21.50 6.36
CA VAL A 134 15.09 -20.52 7.00
C VAL A 134 15.51 -19.11 6.62
N TYR A 135 16.81 -18.81 6.76
CA TYR A 135 17.38 -17.52 6.41
C TYR A 135 17.16 -17.17 4.93
N SER A 136 17.48 -18.07 3.99
CA SER A 136 17.31 -17.82 2.55
C SER A 136 15.85 -17.51 2.17
N ARG A 137 14.87 -18.17 2.81
CA ARG A 137 13.45 -17.87 2.61
C ARG A 137 13.05 -16.52 3.18
N LEU A 138 13.41 -16.26 4.44
CA LEU A 138 13.03 -15.02 5.13
C LEU A 138 13.73 -13.79 4.53
N ARG A 139 14.95 -13.92 4.02
CA ARG A 139 15.73 -12.81 3.45
C ARG A 139 14.99 -12.09 2.32
N THR A 140 14.19 -12.81 1.56
CA THR A 140 13.45 -12.23 0.43
C THR A 140 12.26 -11.36 0.85
N THR A 141 11.82 -11.42 2.10
CA THR A 141 10.57 -10.79 2.57
C THR A 141 10.75 -9.96 3.84
N PHE A 142 11.63 -10.37 4.75
CA PHE A 142 11.77 -9.79 6.08
C PHE A 142 13.08 -9.01 6.30
N SER A 143 13.88 -8.79 5.25
CA SER A 143 15.16 -8.06 5.39
C SER A 143 14.97 -6.66 5.98
N ASP A 144 13.98 -5.92 5.49
CA ASP A 144 13.72 -4.55 5.94
C ASP A 144 13.14 -4.54 7.37
N TYR A 145 12.29 -5.53 7.71
CA TYR A 145 11.75 -5.69 9.06
C TYR A 145 12.83 -6.08 10.07
N ALA A 146 13.83 -6.86 9.68
CA ALA A 146 14.98 -7.18 10.53
C ALA A 146 15.84 -5.94 10.80
N GLU A 147 15.98 -5.06 9.81
CA GLU A 147 16.66 -3.77 9.94
C GLU A 147 15.90 -2.84 10.90
N ASP A 148 14.58 -2.74 10.75
CA ASP A 148 13.71 -2.01 11.67
C ASP A 148 13.79 -2.54 13.10
N LEU A 149 13.78 -3.87 13.28
CA LEU A 149 13.91 -4.49 14.59
C LEU A 149 15.25 -4.14 15.26
N ALA A 150 16.34 -4.19 14.49
CA ALA A 150 17.66 -3.80 14.99
C ALA A 150 17.69 -2.33 15.40
N ARG A 151 17.03 -1.44 14.64
CA ARG A 151 16.90 -0.02 14.99
C ARG A 151 16.09 0.20 16.25
N ILE A 152 14.94 -0.46 16.41
CA ILE A 152 14.10 -0.39 17.61
C ILE A 152 14.93 -0.75 18.85
N VAL A 153 15.66 -1.87 18.79
CA VAL A 153 16.51 -2.31 19.90
C VAL A 153 17.63 -1.30 20.15
N LEU A 154 18.31 -0.82 19.10
CA LEU A 154 19.39 0.17 19.24
C LEU A 154 18.92 1.46 19.91
N VAL A 155 17.79 2.01 19.47
CA VAL A 155 17.19 3.23 20.02
C VAL A 155 16.78 3.01 21.47
N SER A 156 16.13 1.89 21.77
CA SER A 156 15.69 1.58 23.14
C SER A 156 16.88 1.46 24.11
N LEU A 157 17.99 0.85 23.66
CA LEU A 157 19.19 0.70 24.48
C LEU A 157 19.90 2.05 24.73
N THR A 158 20.02 2.88 23.69
CA THR A 158 20.72 4.17 23.71
C THR A 158 19.96 5.26 24.45
N THR A 159 18.64 5.33 24.28
CA THR A 159 17.78 6.31 24.98
C THR A 159 17.44 5.85 26.40
N GLY A 160 17.42 4.53 26.65
CA GLY A 160 17.06 3.95 27.94
C GLY A 160 15.56 3.78 28.16
N GLU A 161 14.73 4.16 27.19
CA GLU A 161 13.27 4.01 27.22
C GLU A 161 12.82 2.94 26.20
N PRO A 162 11.89 2.04 26.57
CA PRO A 162 11.38 1.05 25.64
C PRO A 162 10.54 1.69 24.53
N VAL A 163 10.90 1.41 23.28
CA VAL A 163 10.11 1.82 22.12
C VAL A 163 8.93 0.86 21.93
N SER A 164 7.71 1.38 22.05
CA SER A 164 6.49 0.58 21.83
C SER A 164 6.37 0.09 20.37
N THR A 165 6.19 -1.23 20.22
CA THR A 165 5.93 -1.91 18.94
C THR A 165 4.43 -2.03 18.62
N ALA A 166 3.57 -1.61 19.55
CA ALA A 166 2.11 -1.79 19.48
C ALA A 166 1.50 -0.85 18.45
N PHE A 167 1.48 -1.25 17.19
CA PHE A 167 0.95 -0.45 16.10
C PHE A 167 -0.59 -0.49 16.10
N GLU A 168 -1.23 0.66 16.35
CA GLU A 168 -2.68 0.81 16.30
C GLU A 168 -3.08 1.21 14.88
N ALA A 169 -4.02 0.49 14.29
CA ALA A 169 -4.59 0.85 13.01
C ALA A 169 -5.32 2.21 13.13
N PRO A 170 -5.11 3.14 12.18
CA PRO A 170 -6.00 4.30 12.02
C PRO A 170 -7.46 3.87 12.00
N SER A 171 -8.35 4.67 12.60
CA SER A 171 -9.80 4.43 12.66
C SER A 171 -10.46 4.23 11.30
N ASP A 172 -9.80 4.71 10.25
CA ASP A 172 -10.32 4.74 8.88
C ASP A 172 -10.11 3.42 8.14
N PHE A 173 -9.34 2.50 8.72
CA PHE A 173 -9.10 1.17 8.17
C PHE A 173 -10.32 0.26 8.30
N THR A 174 -10.49 -0.59 7.31
CA THR A 174 -11.71 -1.35 7.05
C THR A 174 -11.49 -2.84 7.35
N ASP A 175 -12.53 -3.65 7.14
CA ASP A 175 -12.44 -5.10 7.33
C ASP A 175 -11.46 -5.78 6.34
N LEU A 176 -11.26 -5.22 5.13
CA LEU A 176 -10.32 -5.77 4.15
C LEU A 176 -8.90 -5.22 4.38
N LEU A 177 -8.72 -3.91 4.49
CA LEU A 177 -7.44 -3.32 4.88
C LEU A 177 -7.34 -3.28 6.41
N ASN A 178 -7.18 -4.44 7.03
CA ASN A 178 -6.90 -4.55 8.45
C ASN A 178 -5.38 -4.54 8.74
N LEU A 179 -5.03 -4.61 10.03
CA LEU A 179 -3.64 -4.55 10.48
C LEU A 179 -2.75 -5.68 9.93
N ASP A 180 -3.29 -6.89 9.83
CA ASP A 180 -2.58 -8.05 9.28
C ASP A 180 -2.25 -7.82 7.81
N VAL A 181 -3.23 -7.34 7.04
CA VAL A 181 -3.07 -7.01 5.62
C VAL A 181 -2.04 -5.88 5.47
N LEU A 182 -2.13 -4.81 6.27
CA LEU A 182 -1.19 -3.70 6.21
C LEU A 182 0.26 -4.16 6.45
N ARG A 183 0.49 -5.00 7.46
CA ARG A 183 1.82 -5.59 7.74
C ARG A 183 2.32 -6.42 6.57
N ILE A 184 1.46 -7.27 5.99
CA ILE A 184 1.81 -8.05 4.80
C ILE A 184 2.18 -7.12 3.64
N LEU A 185 1.38 -6.09 3.36
CA LEU A 185 1.69 -5.11 2.32
C LEU A 185 3.03 -4.41 2.59
N GLY A 186 3.35 -4.10 3.85
CA GLY A 186 4.64 -3.55 4.24
C GLY A 186 5.83 -4.44 3.91
N LEU A 187 5.66 -5.77 3.85
CA LEU A 187 6.72 -6.72 3.45
C LEU A 187 6.96 -6.76 1.93
N PHE A 188 5.94 -6.46 1.13
CA PHE A 188 6.00 -6.64 -0.32
C PHE A 188 6.02 -5.34 -1.12
N LEU A 189 5.56 -4.23 -0.58
CA LEU A 189 5.50 -2.96 -1.31
C LEU A 189 6.75 -2.13 -1.04
N SER A 190 7.14 -1.33 -2.02
CA SER A 190 8.25 -0.39 -1.94
C SER A 190 7.76 1.02 -2.26
N SER A 191 8.67 1.98 -2.47
CA SER A 191 8.34 3.20 -3.21
C SER A 191 7.65 2.81 -4.54
N PRO A 192 6.57 3.50 -4.97
CA PRO A 192 6.04 4.78 -4.47
C PRO A 192 4.92 4.68 -3.42
N TYR A 193 4.57 3.48 -2.95
CA TYR A 193 3.44 3.28 -2.03
C TYR A 193 3.78 3.70 -0.60
N LYS A 194 5.03 3.48 -0.21
CA LYS A 194 5.55 3.81 1.12
C LYS A 194 5.92 5.28 1.23
N ARG A 195 5.64 5.89 2.39
CA ARG A 195 6.04 7.26 2.70
C ARG A 195 6.73 7.39 4.04
N PRO A 196 7.71 8.30 4.13
CA PRO A 196 8.18 8.76 5.42
C PRO A 196 7.10 9.63 6.08
N ASN A 197 6.33 9.04 7.00
CA ASN A 197 5.54 9.80 7.96
C ASN A 197 6.43 10.21 9.15
N PRO A 198 6.10 11.27 9.91
CA PRO A 198 6.69 11.49 11.23
C PRO A 198 6.42 10.25 12.08
N THR A 199 7.48 9.70 12.67
CA THR A 199 7.53 8.31 13.15
C THR A 199 7.34 8.25 14.65
N ARG A 200 7.00 7.07 15.18
CA ARG A 200 7.02 6.84 16.63
C ARG A 200 8.43 6.88 17.22
N LEU A 201 9.46 6.77 16.40
CA LEU A 201 10.87 6.92 16.78
C LEU A 201 11.35 8.38 16.76
N GLY A 202 10.44 9.36 16.63
CA GLY A 202 10.78 10.78 16.60
C GLY A 202 11.50 11.18 15.30
N ASN A 203 12.74 11.67 15.41
CA ASN A 203 13.56 12.15 14.28
C ASN A 203 14.26 11.01 13.50
N ILE A 204 13.91 9.75 13.75
CA ILE A 204 14.53 8.57 13.14
C ILE A 204 13.60 8.02 12.03
N ALA A 205 14.19 7.33 11.04
CA ALA A 205 13.48 6.78 9.89
C ALA A 205 12.25 5.90 10.28
N PRO A 206 11.14 5.98 9.52
CA PRO A 206 9.90 5.27 9.85
C PRO A 206 10.04 3.77 9.69
N LEU A 207 9.36 3.03 10.57
CA LEU A 207 9.20 1.60 10.43
C LEU A 207 8.39 1.28 9.15
N GLU A 208 8.73 0.21 8.47
CA GLU A 208 8.15 -0.21 7.19
C GLU A 208 6.61 -0.30 7.24
N VAL A 209 6.04 -0.72 8.38
CA VAL A 209 4.59 -0.79 8.59
C VAL A 209 3.93 0.58 8.75
N GLU A 210 4.63 1.56 9.33
CA GLU A 210 4.11 2.92 9.53
C GLU A 210 4.04 3.69 8.21
N GLN A 211 4.88 3.31 7.25
CA GLN A 211 4.99 3.98 5.95
C GLN A 211 3.78 3.78 5.04
N LEU A 212 2.79 2.98 5.44
CA LEU A 212 1.55 2.74 4.70
C LEU A 212 0.32 3.35 5.38
N THR A 213 0.50 4.11 6.47
CA THR A 213 -0.61 4.66 7.27
C THR A 213 -1.27 5.89 6.66
N HIS A 214 -0.63 6.53 5.69
CA HIS A 214 -1.15 7.71 4.99
C HIS A 214 -2.18 7.38 3.90
N MET A 215 -2.49 6.10 3.68
CA MET A 215 -3.39 5.69 2.60
C MET A 215 -4.81 6.16 2.84
N HIS A 216 -5.48 6.57 1.77
CA HIS A 216 -6.86 7.08 1.83
C HIS A 216 -7.80 6.18 1.02
N CYS A 217 -8.93 5.79 1.61
CA CYS A 217 -9.93 4.98 0.92
C CYS A 217 -10.64 5.82 -0.14
N LEU A 218 -10.50 5.46 -1.42
CA LEU A 218 -11.25 6.07 -2.53
C LEU A 218 -12.59 5.36 -2.76
N PHE A 219 -12.60 4.03 -2.58
CA PHE A 219 -13.78 3.22 -2.82
C PHE A 219 -13.85 2.04 -1.85
N ASN A 220 -15.04 1.81 -1.29
CA ASN A 220 -15.36 0.63 -0.51
C ASN A 220 -16.69 0.02 -0.99
N SER A 221 -16.64 -1.20 -1.51
CA SER A 221 -17.83 -1.93 -1.99
C SER A 221 -18.95 -2.08 -0.95
N LYS A 222 -18.66 -2.12 0.36
CA LYS A 222 -19.69 -2.18 1.41
C LYS A 222 -20.51 -0.90 1.49
N MET A 223 -19.89 0.25 1.25
CA MET A 223 -20.56 1.55 1.28
C MET A 223 -21.11 1.94 -0.10
N HIS A 224 -20.42 1.57 -1.17
CA HIS A 224 -20.67 2.06 -2.52
C HIS A 224 -21.32 1.03 -3.46
N GLY A 225 -21.40 -0.24 -3.06
CA GLY A 225 -21.86 -1.35 -3.89
C GLY A 225 -20.87 -1.73 -5.00
N PHE A 226 -21.22 -2.75 -5.80
CA PHE A 226 -20.42 -3.24 -6.93
C PHE A 226 -20.84 -2.57 -8.24
N SER A 227 -20.56 -1.26 -8.38
CA SER A 227 -20.87 -0.51 -9.59
C SER A 227 -19.58 0.00 -10.23
N ILE A 228 -19.29 -0.45 -11.46
CA ILE A 228 -18.14 0.05 -12.21
C ILE A 228 -18.25 1.55 -12.48
N THR A 229 -19.46 2.07 -12.71
CA THR A 229 -19.71 3.50 -12.84
C THR A 229 -19.28 4.24 -11.58
N ARG A 230 -19.62 3.70 -10.40
CA ARG A 230 -19.24 4.30 -9.12
C ARG A 230 -17.74 4.23 -8.85
N ILE A 231 -17.09 3.14 -9.24
CA ILE A 231 -15.63 3.00 -9.17
C ILE A 231 -14.95 4.04 -10.07
N LYS A 232 -15.41 4.19 -11.31
CA LYS A 232 -14.88 5.20 -12.23
C LYS A 232 -15.01 6.61 -11.68
N GLU A 233 -16.19 6.96 -11.18
CA GLU A 233 -16.46 8.27 -10.57
C GLU A 233 -15.51 8.58 -9.41
N LEU A 234 -15.16 7.59 -8.58
CA LEU A 234 -14.39 7.80 -7.35
C LEU A 234 -12.88 7.61 -7.51
N ALA A 235 -12.42 6.77 -8.46
CA ALA A 235 -11.03 6.31 -8.47
C ALA A 235 -10.25 6.49 -9.80
N PHE A 236 -10.89 6.59 -10.96
CA PHE A 236 -10.18 6.55 -12.26
C PHE A 236 -9.41 7.84 -12.61
N ASP A 237 -9.76 8.97 -12.00
CA ASP A 237 -9.07 10.25 -12.22
C ASP A 237 -7.92 10.51 -11.23
N TYR A 238 -7.65 9.55 -10.36
CA TYR A 238 -6.55 9.68 -9.40
C TYR A 238 -5.20 9.47 -10.09
N ASP A 239 -4.41 10.53 -10.20
CA ASP A 239 -3.09 10.49 -10.84
C ASP A 239 -1.98 10.12 -9.85
N GLY A 240 -2.03 8.92 -9.28
CA GLY A 240 -1.07 8.45 -8.28
C GLY A 240 -1.10 6.93 -8.05
N PRO A 241 -0.18 6.38 -7.23
CA PRO A 241 -0.16 4.96 -6.93
C PRO A 241 -1.40 4.52 -6.13
N ILE A 242 -1.96 3.39 -6.53
CA ILE A 242 -3.19 2.81 -5.97
C ILE A 242 -2.95 1.38 -5.50
N ILE A 243 -3.64 1.01 -4.42
CA ILE A 243 -3.81 -0.35 -3.97
C ILE A 243 -5.27 -0.76 -4.12
N LEU A 244 -5.52 -1.83 -4.86
CA LEU A 244 -6.84 -2.44 -5.03
C LEU A 244 -6.85 -3.79 -4.29
N LEU A 245 -7.62 -3.86 -3.21
CA LEU A 245 -7.88 -5.10 -2.47
C LEU A 245 -9.16 -5.74 -2.96
N ILE A 246 -9.11 -7.03 -3.27
CA ILE A 246 -10.26 -7.77 -3.80
C ILE A 246 -10.40 -9.09 -3.05
N LYS A 247 -11.60 -9.34 -2.54
CA LYS A 247 -11.97 -10.58 -1.89
C LYS A 247 -12.97 -11.37 -2.75
N ALA A 248 -12.59 -12.59 -3.10
CA ALA A 248 -13.42 -13.53 -3.85
C ALA A 248 -13.36 -14.89 -3.15
N ASP A 249 -14.51 -15.38 -2.67
CA ASP A 249 -14.58 -16.57 -1.82
C ASP A 249 -13.55 -16.55 -0.67
N ASN A 250 -12.60 -17.50 -0.66
CA ASN A 250 -11.53 -17.63 0.33
C ASN A 250 -10.23 -16.92 -0.07
N PHE A 251 -10.20 -16.27 -1.23
CA PHE A 251 -9.05 -15.56 -1.73
C PHE A 251 -9.12 -14.08 -1.39
N LEU A 252 -7.97 -13.54 -1.03
CA LEU A 252 -7.74 -12.10 -0.90
C LEU A 252 -6.54 -11.74 -1.76
N PHE A 253 -6.77 -10.88 -2.75
CA PHE A 253 -5.75 -10.37 -3.66
C PHE A 253 -5.52 -8.89 -3.43
N CYS A 254 -4.30 -8.46 -3.69
CA CYS A 254 -3.90 -7.07 -3.71
C CYS A 254 -3.24 -6.77 -5.06
N ILE A 255 -3.83 -5.83 -5.81
CA ILE A 255 -3.23 -5.25 -7.01
C ILE A 255 -2.65 -3.91 -6.59
N ALA A 256 -1.33 -3.81 -6.59
CA ALA A 256 -0.63 -2.54 -6.37
C ALA A 256 -0.23 -1.98 -7.74
N SER A 257 -0.72 -0.79 -8.07
CA SER A 257 -0.35 -0.07 -9.29
C SER A 257 0.39 1.22 -8.95
N ASP A 258 1.51 1.46 -9.63
CA ASP A 258 2.28 2.70 -9.48
C ASP A 258 1.62 3.90 -10.16
N GLN A 259 0.49 3.68 -10.82
CA GLN A 259 -0.30 4.68 -11.51
C GLN A 259 -1.78 4.55 -11.13
N GLY A 260 -2.55 5.59 -11.45
CA GLY A 260 -4.00 5.55 -11.33
C GLY A 260 -4.66 4.46 -12.17
N LEU A 261 -5.86 4.05 -11.77
CA LEU A 261 -6.70 3.18 -12.59
C LEU A 261 -7.15 3.91 -13.86
N LYS A 262 -7.08 3.24 -15.02
CA LYS A 262 -7.36 3.87 -16.32
C LYS A 262 -8.30 3.00 -17.13
N ASP A 263 -9.24 3.59 -17.85
CA ASP A 263 -10.02 2.87 -18.87
C ASP A 263 -9.27 2.96 -20.20
N THR A 264 -8.54 1.91 -20.56
CA THR A 264 -7.58 1.92 -21.67
C THR A 264 -7.57 0.58 -22.41
N PHE A 265 -7.35 0.65 -23.71
CA PHE A 265 -7.13 -0.53 -24.56
C PHE A 265 -5.68 -1.03 -24.55
N LYS A 266 -4.79 -0.35 -23.82
CA LYS A 266 -3.37 -0.72 -23.70
C LYS A 266 -3.01 -1.05 -22.25
N PRO A 267 -2.24 -2.12 -21.99
CA PRO A 267 -1.75 -2.41 -20.65
C PRO A 267 -0.92 -1.27 -20.04
N TYR A 268 -0.96 -1.15 -18.72
CA TYR A 268 -0.26 -0.17 -17.91
C TYR A 268 0.22 -0.78 -16.58
N GLY A 269 0.85 0.03 -15.73
CA GLY A 269 1.53 -0.38 -14.51
C GLY A 269 3.00 -0.67 -14.80
N ALA A 270 3.89 0.15 -14.24
CA ALA A 270 5.33 0.09 -14.49
C ALA A 270 6.03 -0.86 -13.49
N GLU A 271 7.32 -0.64 -13.27
CA GLU A 271 8.21 -1.56 -12.52
C GLU A 271 7.75 -1.86 -11.09
N ASN A 272 7.08 -0.90 -10.44
CA ASN A 272 6.67 -1.01 -9.04
C ASN A 272 5.25 -1.57 -8.91
N SER A 273 4.57 -1.86 -10.02
CA SER A 273 3.28 -2.52 -10.00
C SER A 273 3.44 -4.01 -9.70
N CYS A 274 2.56 -4.59 -8.89
CA CYS A 274 2.57 -6.03 -8.63
C CYS A 274 1.17 -6.58 -8.31
N LEU A 275 1.04 -7.91 -8.47
CA LEU A 275 -0.12 -8.66 -7.99
C LEU A 275 0.34 -9.58 -6.85
N LEU A 276 -0.30 -9.42 -5.70
CA LEU A 276 -0.10 -10.25 -4.53
C LEU A 276 -1.36 -11.08 -4.27
N GLN A 277 -1.15 -12.36 -3.97
CA GLN A 277 -2.12 -13.18 -3.26
C GLN A 277 -1.79 -13.08 -1.78
N ILE A 278 -2.74 -12.63 -0.97
CA ILE A 278 -2.58 -12.51 0.49
C ILE A 278 -3.09 -13.79 1.16
N LEU A 279 -4.29 -14.24 0.77
CA LEU A 279 -4.91 -15.48 1.23
C LEU A 279 -5.29 -16.37 0.05
N PRO A 280 -5.29 -17.72 0.21
CA PRO A 280 -4.92 -18.47 1.42
C PRO A 280 -3.41 -18.68 1.60
N GLU A 281 -2.59 -18.32 0.62
CA GLU A 281 -1.13 -18.46 0.66
C GLU A 281 -0.51 -17.14 0.19
N THR A 282 0.36 -16.57 1.00
CA THR A 282 0.92 -15.25 0.72
C THR A 282 2.03 -15.40 -0.32
N ALA A 283 1.82 -14.84 -1.51
CA ALA A 283 2.78 -14.93 -2.62
C ALA A 283 2.66 -13.73 -3.57
N ARG A 284 3.81 -13.29 -4.10
CA ARG A 284 3.83 -12.37 -5.24
C ARG A 284 3.66 -13.17 -6.53
N LEU A 285 2.53 -12.97 -7.20
CA LEU A 285 2.16 -13.70 -8.41
C LEU A 285 2.70 -13.03 -9.68
N VAL A 286 2.74 -11.70 -9.70
CA VAL A 286 3.16 -10.90 -10.86
C VAL A 286 3.99 -9.71 -10.40
N SER A 287 5.05 -9.40 -11.14
CA SER A 287 5.89 -8.22 -10.95
C SER A 287 5.90 -7.37 -12.23
N GLY A 288 5.87 -6.05 -12.08
CA GLY A 288 5.93 -5.06 -13.16
C GLY A 288 7.19 -5.11 -14.00
N SER A 289 8.25 -5.73 -13.46
CA SER A 289 9.52 -5.98 -14.13
C SER A 289 9.45 -7.17 -15.11
N SER A 290 8.67 -7.08 -16.20
CA SER A 290 8.79 -8.06 -17.28
C SER A 290 10.06 -7.77 -18.08
N SER A 291 11.13 -8.54 -17.83
CA SER A 291 12.42 -8.46 -18.54
C SER A 291 12.35 -8.94 -20.01
N LYS A 292 11.20 -9.47 -20.45
CA LYS A 292 11.01 -9.84 -21.85
C LYS A 292 10.67 -8.58 -22.65
N LYS A 293 11.70 -7.97 -23.25
CA LYS A 293 11.52 -7.24 -24.51
C LYS A 293 10.81 -8.20 -25.46
N THR A 294 9.51 -8.04 -25.65
CA THR A 294 8.83 -8.71 -26.74
C THR A 294 9.31 -8.04 -28.03
N ASP A 295 9.75 -8.83 -29.01
CA ASP A 295 10.32 -8.38 -30.28
C ASP A 295 9.37 -7.53 -31.15
N PHE A 296 8.14 -7.28 -30.68
CA PHE A 296 7.06 -6.60 -31.39
C PHE A 296 6.48 -5.39 -30.64
N GLY A 297 7.28 -4.65 -29.87
CA GLY A 297 6.86 -3.34 -29.32
C GLY A 297 5.60 -3.38 -28.44
N ALA A 298 5.26 -4.55 -27.88
CA ALA A 298 4.12 -4.69 -26.99
C ALA A 298 4.43 -3.92 -25.70
N GLN A 299 3.51 -3.04 -25.32
CA GLN A 299 3.68 -2.15 -24.19
C GLN A 299 3.73 -2.96 -22.89
N ASN A 300 4.83 -2.77 -22.15
CA ASN A 300 5.09 -3.42 -20.88
C ASN A 300 4.14 -2.86 -19.81
N GLY A 301 3.17 -3.65 -19.39
CA GLY A 301 2.28 -3.32 -18.29
C GLY A 301 1.59 -4.57 -17.77
N ILE A 302 1.41 -4.66 -16.45
CA ILE A 302 0.80 -5.84 -15.83
C ILE A 302 -0.70 -5.72 -15.61
N ILE A 303 -1.28 -4.54 -15.87
CA ILE A 303 -2.69 -4.24 -15.66
C ILE A 303 -3.30 -3.83 -16.99
N TYR A 304 -4.48 -4.33 -17.29
CA TYR A 304 -5.31 -3.89 -18.40
C TYR A 304 -6.73 -3.70 -17.89
N SER A 305 -7.34 -2.55 -18.14
CA SER A 305 -8.75 -2.32 -17.81
C SER A 305 -9.46 -1.65 -18.96
N ASN A 306 -10.45 -2.35 -19.50
CA ASN A 306 -11.33 -1.81 -20.52
C ASN A 306 -12.77 -2.11 -20.14
N PHE A 307 -13.53 -1.07 -19.81
CA PHE A 307 -14.94 -1.20 -19.42
C PHE A 307 -15.89 -0.55 -20.42
N THR A 308 -15.37 0.21 -21.40
CA THR A 308 -16.21 0.99 -22.32
C THR A 308 -16.17 0.44 -23.75
N LEU A 309 -15.00 0.08 -24.27
CA LEU A 309 -14.83 -0.26 -25.69
C LEU A 309 -15.30 -1.69 -25.98
N LYS A 310 -16.11 -1.85 -27.05
CA LYS A 310 -16.67 -3.15 -27.50
C LYS A 310 -15.71 -3.99 -28.33
N THR A 311 -14.64 -3.39 -28.85
CA THR A 311 -13.75 -3.99 -29.85
C THR A 311 -12.65 -4.87 -29.26
N SER A 312 -12.54 -4.92 -27.93
CA SER A 312 -11.51 -5.65 -27.19
C SER A 312 -12.10 -6.36 -25.98
N ARG A 313 -11.32 -7.23 -25.35
CA ARG A 313 -11.67 -7.89 -24.09
C ARG A 313 -12.10 -6.84 -23.05
N ARG A 314 -13.14 -7.14 -22.29
CA ARG A 314 -13.73 -6.21 -21.31
C ARG A 314 -13.55 -6.73 -19.90
N GLY A 315 -13.35 -5.80 -18.97
CA GLY A 315 -13.04 -6.08 -17.58
C GLY A 315 -11.67 -5.58 -17.15
N LEU A 316 -11.25 -6.01 -15.96
CA LEU A 316 -9.93 -5.75 -15.39
C LEU A 316 -9.11 -7.05 -15.43
N LEU A 317 -8.03 -7.04 -16.20
CA LEU A 317 -7.12 -8.16 -16.40
C LEU A 317 -5.76 -7.81 -15.79
N VAL A 318 -5.19 -8.72 -15.02
CA VAL A 318 -3.88 -8.53 -14.38
C VAL A 318 -3.00 -9.76 -14.63
N GLY A 319 -1.77 -9.57 -15.08
CA GLY A 319 -0.85 -10.65 -15.43
C GLY A 319 0.45 -10.12 -16.04
N HIS A 320 1.48 -10.97 -16.21
CA HIS A 320 2.67 -10.58 -16.97
C HIS A 320 2.32 -10.27 -18.45
N GLN A 321 1.28 -10.93 -18.98
CA GLN A 321 0.67 -10.66 -20.28
C GLN A 321 -0.86 -10.61 -20.13
N PRO A 322 -1.44 -9.50 -19.65
CA PRO A 322 -2.85 -9.44 -19.24
C PRO A 322 -3.85 -9.85 -20.33
N LEU A 323 -3.52 -9.58 -21.60
CA LEU A 323 -4.39 -9.87 -22.73
C LEU A 323 -4.33 -11.33 -23.21
N VAL A 324 -3.23 -12.04 -22.95
CA VAL A 324 -2.98 -13.40 -23.46
C VAL A 324 -3.20 -14.43 -22.36
N SER A 325 -2.60 -14.20 -21.20
CA SER A 325 -2.60 -15.11 -20.05
C SER A 325 -2.71 -14.32 -18.76
N PRO A 326 -3.90 -13.75 -18.46
CA PRO A 326 -4.13 -13.05 -17.21
C PRO A 326 -3.97 -14.03 -16.04
N ALA A 327 -3.30 -13.58 -14.97
CA ALA A 327 -3.31 -14.26 -13.69
C ALA A 327 -4.67 -14.08 -13.00
N ILE A 328 -5.26 -12.89 -13.10
CA ILE A 328 -6.60 -12.55 -12.61
C ILE A 328 -7.38 -11.84 -13.71
N GLU A 329 -8.63 -12.24 -13.89
CA GLU A 329 -9.60 -11.62 -14.80
C GLU A 329 -10.88 -11.31 -14.02
N ILE A 330 -11.25 -10.03 -13.96
CA ILE A 330 -12.51 -9.55 -13.41
C ILE A 330 -13.40 -9.12 -14.57
N ASP A 331 -14.65 -9.54 -14.56
CA ASP A 331 -15.61 -9.25 -15.62
C ASP A 331 -15.98 -7.76 -15.73
N GLU A 332 -16.63 -7.39 -16.84
CA GLU A 332 -17.12 -6.02 -17.10
C GLU A 332 -18.04 -5.51 -15.99
N GLY A 333 -18.86 -6.39 -15.41
CA GLY A 333 -19.80 -6.05 -14.35
C GLY A 333 -19.13 -5.85 -12.98
N PHE A 334 -17.84 -6.19 -12.84
CA PHE A 334 -17.13 -6.17 -11.57
C PHE A 334 -17.83 -7.05 -10.52
N THR A 335 -18.24 -8.26 -10.92
CA THR A 335 -19.06 -9.19 -10.11
C THR A 335 -18.37 -10.53 -9.85
N THR A 336 -17.50 -10.96 -10.77
CA THR A 336 -16.84 -12.26 -10.77
C THR A 336 -15.36 -12.09 -11.04
N LEU A 337 -14.56 -12.97 -10.43
CA LEU A 337 -13.12 -13.03 -10.57
C LEU A 337 -12.70 -14.43 -10.96
N GLN A 338 -11.92 -14.55 -12.03
CA GLN A 338 -11.30 -15.78 -12.46
C GLN A 338 -9.81 -15.73 -12.16
N PHE A 339 -9.31 -16.73 -11.42
CA PHE A 339 -7.89 -16.86 -11.07
C PHE A 339 -7.26 -18.02 -11.84
N ALA A 340 -6.14 -17.76 -12.54
CA ALA A 340 -5.36 -18.75 -13.29
C ALA A 340 -6.18 -19.65 -14.25
N SER A 341 -7.15 -19.06 -14.96
CA SER A 341 -8.10 -19.77 -15.84
C SER A 341 -8.97 -20.83 -15.13
N GLY A 342 -9.07 -20.76 -13.81
CA GLY A 342 -9.93 -21.63 -12.99
C GLY A 342 -11.41 -21.29 -13.09
N HIS A 343 -12.21 -21.75 -12.12
CA HIS A 343 -13.63 -21.43 -12.07
C HIS A 343 -13.86 -19.96 -11.68
N PRO A 344 -14.80 -19.23 -12.31
CA PRO A 344 -15.19 -17.89 -11.88
C PRO A 344 -15.74 -17.90 -10.45
N MET A 345 -15.19 -17.03 -9.60
CA MET A 345 -15.58 -16.86 -8.20
C MET A 345 -16.35 -15.56 -8.04
N LYS A 346 -17.31 -15.50 -7.12
CA LYS A 346 -18.08 -14.28 -6.89
C LYS A 346 -17.26 -13.28 -6.06
N LEU A 347 -17.23 -12.03 -6.48
CA LEU A 347 -16.67 -10.94 -5.69
C LEU A 347 -17.55 -10.69 -4.45
N THR A 348 -16.92 -10.68 -3.29
CA THR A 348 -17.58 -10.47 -1.99
C THR A 348 -17.28 -9.10 -1.42
N ALA A 349 -16.08 -8.59 -1.65
CA ALA A 349 -15.69 -7.23 -1.30
C ALA A 349 -14.56 -6.73 -2.21
N ALA A 350 -14.53 -5.43 -2.44
CA ALA A 350 -13.46 -4.72 -3.10
C ALA A 350 -13.24 -3.34 -2.47
N GLU A 351 -11.98 -2.93 -2.38
CA GLU A 351 -11.58 -1.63 -1.87
C GLU A 351 -10.43 -1.05 -2.68
N ILE A 352 -10.47 0.27 -2.88
CA ILE A 352 -9.43 1.01 -3.61
C ILE A 352 -8.88 2.07 -2.69
N TRP A 353 -7.57 2.04 -2.50
CA TRP A 353 -6.82 2.90 -1.60
C TRP A 353 -5.80 3.71 -2.39
N ALA A 354 -5.84 5.03 -2.22
CA ALA A 354 -4.83 5.95 -2.73
C ALA A 354 -3.60 5.89 -1.83
N ALA A 355 -2.44 5.60 -2.41
CA ALA A 355 -1.16 5.58 -1.72
C ALA A 355 -0.25 6.75 -2.11
N GLY A 356 -0.66 7.62 -3.04
CA GLY A 356 0.08 8.79 -3.55
C GLY A 356 -0.03 10.05 -2.67
N PRO A 357 0.76 11.12 -2.93
CA PRO A 357 0.82 12.32 -2.08
C PRO A 357 -0.53 12.96 -1.84
N THR A 358 -0.69 13.65 -0.71
CA THR A 358 -1.91 14.43 -0.42
C THR A 358 -2.22 15.42 -1.53
N SER A 359 -1.19 15.98 -2.18
CA SER A 359 -1.36 16.86 -3.35
C SER A 359 -2.08 16.20 -4.55
N GLN A 360 -1.99 14.87 -4.72
CA GLN A 360 -2.75 14.15 -5.75
C GLN A 360 -4.20 13.92 -5.31
N LEU A 361 -4.44 13.69 -4.02
CA LEU A 361 -5.78 13.59 -3.45
C LEU A 361 -6.53 14.94 -3.52
N ASP A 362 -5.83 16.04 -3.26
CA ASP A 362 -6.39 17.40 -3.34
C ASP A 362 -6.80 17.72 -4.78
N LYS A 363 -5.97 17.34 -5.76
CA LYS A 363 -6.28 17.48 -7.20
C LYS A 363 -7.53 16.68 -7.57
N LEU A 364 -7.62 15.42 -7.14
CA LEU A 364 -8.80 14.59 -7.39
C LEU A 364 -10.05 15.24 -6.76
N THR A 365 -9.96 15.68 -5.50
CA THR A 365 -11.08 16.28 -4.79
C THR A 365 -11.54 17.57 -5.45
N ALA A 366 -10.61 18.44 -5.87
CA ALA A 366 -10.91 19.67 -6.60
C ALA A 366 -11.55 19.38 -7.96
N GLN A 367 -11.05 18.39 -8.70
CA GLN A 367 -11.64 17.96 -9.97
C GLN A 367 -13.08 17.45 -9.76
N LYS A 368 -13.32 16.62 -8.75
CA LYS A 368 -14.67 16.08 -8.47
C LYS A 368 -15.64 17.15 -8.01
N ALA A 369 -15.19 18.10 -7.20
CA ALA A 369 -16.00 19.26 -6.83
C ALA A 369 -16.37 20.09 -8.05
N TRP A 370 -15.41 20.33 -8.96
CA TRP A 370 -15.67 21.04 -10.21
C TRP A 370 -16.64 20.29 -11.12
N GLU A 371 -16.48 18.97 -11.30
CA GLU A 371 -17.39 18.13 -12.08
C GLU A 371 -18.83 18.20 -11.51
N LEU A 372 -18.98 18.11 -10.19
CA LEU A 372 -20.26 18.23 -9.51
C LEU A 372 -20.90 19.61 -9.73
N GLU A 373 -20.11 20.69 -9.64
CA GLU A 373 -20.60 22.02 -9.95
C GLU A 373 -21.08 22.15 -11.40
N GLN A 374 -20.37 21.55 -12.37
CA GLN A 374 -20.81 21.55 -13.77
C GLN A 374 -22.12 20.79 -13.94
N VAL A 375 -22.28 19.64 -13.28
CA VAL A 375 -23.52 18.85 -13.30
C VAL A 375 -24.67 19.64 -12.69
N ILE A 376 -24.45 20.32 -11.55
CA ILE A 376 -25.45 21.16 -10.90
C ILE A 376 -25.81 22.36 -11.79
N LYS A 377 -24.84 23.02 -12.40
CA LYS A 377 -25.06 24.13 -13.35
C LYS A 377 -25.88 23.67 -14.55
N ALA A 378 -25.56 22.49 -15.11
CA ALA A 378 -26.30 21.91 -16.23
C ALA A 378 -27.74 21.54 -15.82
N LYS A 379 -27.93 20.91 -14.66
CA LYS A 379 -29.25 20.54 -14.13
C LYS A 379 -30.12 21.75 -13.81
N ASN A 380 -29.52 22.81 -13.28
CA ASN A 380 -30.19 24.06 -12.92
C ASN A 380 -30.26 25.07 -14.07
N ARG A 381 -29.79 24.70 -15.27
CA ARG A 381 -29.96 25.51 -16.47
C ARG A 381 -31.44 25.57 -16.78
N LYS A 382 -32.10 26.63 -16.30
CA LYS A 382 -33.42 27.02 -16.78
C LYS A 382 -33.25 27.38 -18.26
N ILE A 383 -34.09 26.82 -19.12
CA ILE A 383 -34.22 27.27 -20.52
C ILE A 383 -34.38 28.79 -20.46
N LYS A 384 -33.47 29.52 -21.11
CA LYS A 384 -33.59 30.98 -21.12
C LYS A 384 -34.87 31.33 -21.89
N PRO A 385 -35.73 32.22 -21.38
CA PRO A 385 -36.98 32.60 -22.07
C PRO A 385 -36.75 33.12 -23.51
N ASP A 386 -35.57 33.67 -23.77
CA ASP A 386 -35.16 34.24 -25.06
C ASP A 386 -34.42 33.25 -25.97
N GLU A 387 -34.17 32.02 -25.51
CA GLU A 387 -33.55 30.97 -26.33
C GLU A 387 -34.64 30.33 -27.18
N ASP A 388 -34.68 30.67 -28.48
CA ASP A 388 -35.67 30.13 -29.40
C ASP A 388 -35.56 28.60 -29.40
N TRP A 389 -36.60 27.92 -28.88
CA TRP A 389 -36.69 26.46 -28.81
C TRP A 389 -36.40 25.79 -30.16
N ARG A 390 -36.61 26.53 -31.26
CA ARG A 390 -36.33 26.06 -32.62
C ARG A 390 -34.85 25.79 -32.86
N GLU A 391 -33.96 26.49 -32.17
CA GLU A 391 -32.50 26.42 -32.32
C GLU A 391 -31.83 25.67 -31.15
N SER A 392 -32.62 25.20 -30.18
CA SER A 392 -32.10 24.45 -29.05
C SER A 392 -31.43 23.15 -29.49
N VAL A 393 -30.21 22.91 -28.98
CA VAL A 393 -29.47 21.66 -29.14
C VAL A 393 -30.31 20.47 -28.63
N ASP A 394 -31.10 20.67 -27.58
CA ASP A 394 -31.97 19.63 -27.02
C ASP A 394 -33.08 19.23 -27.99
N ARG A 395 -33.62 20.18 -28.76
CA ARG A 395 -34.59 19.89 -29.83
C ARG A 395 -33.95 19.06 -30.92
N GLN A 396 -32.72 19.42 -31.35
CA GLN A 396 -31.99 18.66 -32.36
C GLN A 396 -31.69 17.23 -31.88
N LEU A 397 -31.32 17.05 -30.60
CA LEU A 397 -31.11 15.74 -29.99
C LEU A 397 -32.40 14.91 -29.95
N LEU A 398 -33.54 15.53 -29.62
CA LEU A 398 -34.86 14.85 -29.63
C LEU A 398 -35.30 14.47 -31.05
N ASP A 399 -35.12 15.36 -32.04
CA ASP A 399 -35.40 15.07 -33.45
C ASP A 399 -34.50 13.92 -33.96
N MET A 400 -33.20 13.90 -33.60
CA MET A 400 -32.27 12.81 -33.91
C MET A 400 -32.64 11.48 -33.22
N ALA A 401 -33.21 11.54 -32.02
CA ALA A 401 -33.74 10.39 -31.29
C ALA A 401 -35.12 9.94 -31.83
N GLY A 402 -35.64 10.57 -32.88
CA GLY A 402 -36.93 10.25 -33.50
C GLY A 402 -38.15 10.77 -32.72
N VAL A 403 -37.94 11.56 -31.67
CA VAL A 403 -39.01 12.18 -30.88
C VAL A 403 -39.45 13.44 -31.59
N ARG A 404 -40.62 13.41 -32.26
CA ARG A 404 -41.17 14.59 -32.94
C ARG A 404 -41.64 15.63 -31.92
N VAL A 405 -40.91 16.73 -31.82
CA VAL A 405 -41.20 17.83 -30.88
C VAL A 405 -42.02 18.98 -31.50
N ARG A 406 -42.42 18.87 -32.77
CA ARG A 406 -43.30 19.84 -33.46
C ARG A 406 -44.78 19.48 -33.29
N ARG A 407 -45.56 20.37 -32.66
CA ARG A 407 -47.04 20.25 -32.60
C ARG A 407 -47.70 20.29 -33.98
N SER A 408 -47.09 20.92 -34.98
CA SER A 408 -47.60 20.98 -36.36
C SER A 408 -47.63 19.61 -37.05
N ASP A 409 -46.77 18.68 -36.63
CA ASP A 409 -46.56 17.41 -37.32
C ASP A 409 -47.46 16.30 -36.77
N MET A 410 -48.28 16.61 -35.76
CA MET A 410 -49.31 15.71 -35.19
C MET A 410 -50.72 15.96 -35.75
N VAL A 411 -50.90 16.95 -36.64
CA VAL A 411 -52.22 17.31 -37.19
C VAL A 411 -52.54 16.56 -38.50
N GLU A 412 -51.55 15.98 -39.18
CA GLU A 412 -51.78 15.20 -40.40
C GLU A 412 -52.00 13.70 -40.09
N GLY A 413 -53.17 13.39 -39.55
CA GLY A 413 -53.56 11.99 -39.30
C GLY A 413 -55.06 11.71 -39.21
N PHE A 414 -55.91 12.73 -39.10
CA PHE A 414 -57.36 12.54 -39.05
C PHE A 414 -57.99 12.79 -40.43
N LYS A 415 -58.07 11.73 -41.26
CA LYS A 415 -59.05 11.70 -42.34
C LYS A 415 -60.37 11.20 -41.77
N PRO A 416 -61.45 12.00 -41.75
CA PRO A 416 -62.76 11.47 -41.43
C PRO A 416 -63.15 10.47 -42.54
N LYS A 417 -63.66 9.31 -42.13
CA LYS A 417 -64.39 8.42 -43.05
C LYS A 417 -65.66 9.16 -43.46
N GLU A 418 -65.76 9.51 -44.73
CA GLU A 418 -67.06 9.85 -45.33
C GLU A 418 -67.76 8.55 -45.68
N ASP A 419 -68.95 8.38 -45.10
CA ASP A 419 -69.95 7.39 -45.48
C ASP A 419 -70.52 7.75 -46.85
N ILE A 420 -70.52 6.79 -47.77
CA ILE A 420 -71.63 6.27 -48.63
C ILE A 420 -71.06 5.27 -49.63
#